data_AF-A0A7L4JF68-F1
#
_entry.id   AF-A0A7L4JF68-F1
#
_cell.length_a   1.000
_cell.length_b   1.000
_cell.length_c   1.000
_cell.angle_alpha   90.00
_cell.angle_beta   90.00
_cell.angle_gamma   90.00
#
_symmetry.space_group_name_H-M   'P 1'
#
loop_
_entity.id
_entity.type
_entity.pdbx_description
1 polymer ?
#
loop_
_entity_poly.entity_id
_entity_poly.type
_entity_poly.pdbx_seq_one_letter_code
_entity_poly.pdbx_strand_id
1 'polypeptide(L)'
;ELFPGIRSFLTTLAGNFRLPVFREYLMSGGLFPVTRRAIGYLLSQKGTGNAVAIVIGGAAESLSCRPGVTTLILKNRKGFVRMALRHGAFLVPSFSFGENDLFRQVVFEEGSWMRSIQRRFQKMIGFAPCLFYGRGLTSCRSRGFLPYARPITTVAVGEPVAVPKVENPSRELVDRYHELYIRALLKLFNENKTKYGLSESDELHIL
;
A
#
# COMPACT_ATOMS: atom_id res chain seq x y z
N GLU A 1 13.15 -11.68 -16.29
CA GLU A 1 11.84 -11.25 -15.74
C GLU A 1 11.30 -12.33 -14.82
N LEU A 2 10.72 -11.97 -13.66
CA LEU A 2 10.16 -12.93 -12.70
C LEU A 2 8.77 -13.48 -13.10
N PHE A 3 8.05 -12.77 -13.99
CA PHE A 3 6.71 -13.16 -14.46
C PHE A 3 6.50 -12.85 -15.96
N PRO A 4 7.04 -13.68 -16.87
CA PRO A 4 6.91 -13.45 -18.30
C PRO A 4 5.44 -13.49 -18.73
N GLY A 5 5.01 -12.51 -19.52
CA GLY A 5 3.64 -12.39 -20.03
C GLY A 5 2.67 -11.65 -19.12
N ILE A 6 2.92 -11.50 -17.81
CA ILE A 6 1.98 -10.80 -16.94
C ILE A 6 2.12 -9.29 -17.08
N ARG A 7 1.04 -8.59 -17.41
CA ARG A 7 1.03 -7.12 -17.45
C ARG A 7 0.65 -6.55 -16.08
N SER A 8 1.58 -5.85 -15.44
CA SER A 8 1.36 -5.21 -14.15
C SER A 8 0.78 -3.80 -14.28
N PHE A 9 -0.24 -3.50 -13.48
CA PHE A 9 -0.87 -2.19 -13.38
C PHE A 9 -0.84 -1.70 -11.94
N LEU A 10 -0.30 -0.50 -11.71
CA LEU A 10 -0.30 0.13 -10.39
C LEU A 10 -1.57 0.97 -10.20
N THR A 11 -2.24 0.80 -9.07
CA THR A 11 -3.41 1.59 -8.70
C THR A 11 -3.12 2.55 -7.56
N THR A 12 -3.66 3.78 -7.64
CA THR A 12 -3.50 4.83 -6.63
C THR A 12 -4.83 5.49 -6.28
N LEU A 13 -4.83 6.34 -5.26
CA LEU A 13 -6.03 7.00 -4.72
C LEU A 13 -6.82 7.69 -5.84
N ALA A 14 -8.12 7.37 -5.96
CA ALA A 14 -8.99 7.93 -7.00
C ALA A 14 -9.08 9.48 -6.95
N GLY A 15 -8.85 10.09 -5.78
CA GLY A 15 -8.79 11.54 -5.62
C GLY A 15 -7.69 12.21 -6.45
N ASN A 16 -6.57 11.51 -6.71
CA ASN A 16 -5.48 12.03 -7.51
C ASN A 16 -5.89 12.31 -8.97
N PHE A 17 -6.90 11.59 -9.47
CA PHE A 17 -7.40 11.75 -10.84
C PHE A 17 -8.45 12.86 -10.99
N ARG A 18 -8.76 13.60 -9.92
CA ARG A 18 -9.68 14.76 -9.99
C ARG A 18 -8.99 16.05 -10.45
N LEU A 19 -7.67 16.14 -10.33
CA LEU A 19 -6.87 17.30 -10.74
C LEU A 19 -6.40 17.12 -12.20
N PRO A 20 -6.80 17.97 -13.17
CA PRO A 20 -6.59 17.70 -14.60
C PRO A 20 -5.13 17.44 -14.99
N VAL A 21 -4.20 18.31 -14.58
CA VAL A 21 -2.77 18.15 -14.93
C VAL A 21 -2.14 16.94 -14.24
N PHE A 22 -2.45 16.73 -12.96
CA PHE A 22 -1.91 15.62 -12.19
C PHE A 22 -2.47 14.27 -12.68
N ARG A 23 -3.73 14.26 -13.14
CA ARG A 23 -4.38 13.11 -13.77
C ARG A 23 -3.62 12.67 -15.01
N GLU A 24 -3.34 13.58 -15.94
CA GLU A 24 -2.61 13.24 -17.18
C GLU A 24 -1.20 12.72 -16.89
N TYR A 25 -0.51 13.31 -15.91
CA TYR A 25 0.79 12.82 -15.46
C TYR A 25 0.73 11.39 -14.90
N LEU A 26 -0.28 11.07 -14.08
CA LEU A 26 -0.44 9.72 -13.55
C LEU A 26 -0.82 8.71 -14.64
N MET A 27 -1.70 9.11 -15.57
CA MET A 27 -2.15 8.26 -16.66
C MET A 27 -1.06 8.01 -17.70
N SER A 28 -0.18 8.97 -17.97
CA SER A 28 0.97 8.77 -18.85
C SER A 28 1.96 7.75 -18.28
N GLY A 29 2.07 7.66 -16.95
CA GLY A 29 2.79 6.61 -16.24
C GLY A 29 2.07 5.24 -16.19
N GLY A 30 0.86 5.13 -16.76
CA GLY A 30 0.06 3.90 -16.75
C GLY A 30 -0.61 3.57 -15.42
N LEU A 31 -0.77 4.56 -14.52
CA LEU A 31 -1.45 4.36 -13.24
C LEU A 31 -2.97 4.43 -13.40
N PHE A 32 -3.66 3.62 -12.60
CA PHE A 32 -5.12 3.56 -12.58
C PHE A 32 -5.69 4.00 -11.23
N PRO A 33 -6.92 4.53 -11.18
CA PRO A 33 -7.58 4.81 -9.91
C PRO A 33 -8.00 3.52 -9.21
N VAL A 34 -7.78 3.42 -7.90
CA VAL A 34 -8.22 2.30 -7.04
C VAL A 34 -9.75 2.31 -6.87
N THR A 35 -10.45 1.88 -7.91
CA THR A 35 -11.93 1.81 -7.95
C THR A 35 -12.38 0.43 -8.37
N ARG A 36 -13.56 0.01 -7.89
CA ARG A 36 -14.14 -1.30 -8.25
C ARG A 36 -14.30 -1.47 -9.76
N ARG A 37 -14.65 -0.38 -10.47
CA ARG A 37 -14.81 -0.38 -11.93
C ARG A 37 -13.47 -0.59 -12.64
N ALA A 38 -12.43 0.19 -12.27
CA ALA A 38 -11.12 0.06 -12.89
C ALA A 38 -10.46 -1.29 -12.60
N ILE A 39 -10.48 -1.74 -11.33
CA ILE A 39 -9.94 -3.05 -10.96
C ILE A 39 -10.71 -4.16 -11.67
N GLY A 40 -12.05 -4.09 -11.71
CA GLY A 40 -12.86 -5.08 -12.39
C GLY A 40 -12.61 -5.13 -13.88
N TYR A 41 -12.39 -3.97 -14.53
CA TYR A 41 -11.98 -3.89 -15.93
C TYR A 41 -10.62 -4.54 -16.16
N LEU A 42 -9.60 -4.19 -15.35
CA LEU A 42 -8.25 -4.75 -15.49
C LEU A 42 -8.23 -6.27 -15.29
N LEU A 43 -9.01 -6.78 -14.34
CA LEU A 43 -9.12 -8.22 -14.07
C LEU A 43 -10.02 -8.98 -15.06
N SER A 44 -10.85 -8.29 -15.85
CA SER A 44 -11.72 -8.93 -16.84
C SER A 44 -11.13 -8.98 -18.26
N GLN A 45 -10.09 -8.19 -18.54
CA GLN A 45 -9.40 -8.22 -19.82
C GLN A 45 -8.79 -9.60 -20.08
N LYS A 46 -9.13 -10.19 -21.23
CA LYS A 46 -8.55 -11.46 -21.69
C LYS A 46 -7.25 -11.18 -22.44
N GLY A 47 -6.17 -11.89 -22.10
CA GLY A 47 -4.85 -11.66 -22.65
C GLY A 47 -3.78 -12.47 -21.92
N THR A 48 -2.55 -11.96 -21.84
CA THR A 48 -1.38 -12.62 -21.26
C THR A 48 -1.39 -12.73 -19.72
N GLY A 49 -2.50 -12.37 -19.08
CA GLY A 49 -2.68 -12.29 -17.63
C GLY A 49 -2.35 -10.89 -17.09
N ASN A 50 -3.25 -10.32 -16.29
CA ASN A 50 -3.06 -8.99 -15.71
C ASN A 50 -2.84 -9.08 -14.20
N ALA A 51 -1.85 -8.34 -13.69
CA ALA A 51 -1.62 -8.17 -12.27
C ALA A 51 -1.97 -6.74 -11.86
N VAL A 52 -2.77 -6.58 -10.82
CA VAL A 52 -3.16 -5.27 -10.29
C VAL A 52 -2.49 -5.07 -8.93
N ALA A 53 -1.54 -4.14 -8.86
CA ALA A 53 -0.87 -3.75 -7.63
C ALA A 53 -1.72 -2.70 -6.89
N ILE A 54 -2.03 -2.97 -5.62
CA ILE A 54 -2.85 -2.11 -4.76
C ILE A 54 -2.08 -1.84 -3.48
N VAL A 55 -1.87 -0.56 -3.16
CA VAL A 55 -1.35 -0.13 -1.86
C VAL A 55 -2.52 -0.01 -0.89
N ILE A 56 -2.68 -1.00 0.00
CA ILE A 56 -3.91 -1.19 0.78
C ILE A 56 -4.06 -0.14 1.91
N GLY A 57 -2.97 0.19 2.60
CA GLY A 57 -2.99 1.11 3.74
C GLY A 57 -3.28 2.56 3.37
N GLY A 58 -2.84 2.98 2.18
CA GLY A 58 -3.04 4.33 1.64
C GLY A 58 -2.57 5.43 2.59
N ALA A 59 -3.21 6.60 2.53
CA ALA A 59 -2.83 7.77 3.32
C ALA A 59 -3.03 7.61 4.85
N ALA A 60 -3.78 6.59 5.30
CA ALA A 60 -3.95 6.33 6.73
C ALA A 60 -2.70 5.65 7.30
N GLU A 61 -2.07 4.76 6.53
CA GLU A 61 -0.84 4.08 6.92
C GLU A 61 0.34 5.03 6.98
N SER A 62 0.43 5.96 6.03
CA SER A 62 1.48 6.98 6.01
C SER A 62 1.48 7.92 7.23
N LEU A 63 0.37 8.00 7.98
CA LEU A 63 0.27 8.78 9.22
C LEU A 63 0.83 8.03 10.45
N SER A 64 1.00 6.72 10.32
CA SER A 64 1.51 5.83 11.37
C SER A 64 2.96 5.41 11.13
N CYS A 65 3.58 5.86 10.03
CA CYS A 65 4.97 5.55 9.70
C CYS A 65 5.92 6.13 10.77
N ARG A 66 6.54 5.23 11.54
CA ARG A 66 7.58 5.58 12.51
C ARG A 66 8.79 4.65 12.28
N PRO A 67 10.02 5.18 12.32
CA PRO A 67 11.21 4.33 12.29
C PRO A 67 11.14 3.26 13.39
N GLY A 68 11.46 2.01 13.04
CA GLY A 68 11.42 0.86 13.96
C GLY A 68 10.03 0.29 14.27
N VAL A 69 8.94 0.92 13.84
CA VAL A 69 7.58 0.37 14.02
C VAL A 69 6.94 0.12 12.66
N THR A 70 6.63 -1.14 12.38
CA THR A 70 5.96 -1.51 11.13
C THR A 70 4.47 -1.70 11.38
N THR A 71 3.67 -0.71 11.00
CA THR A 71 2.20 -0.75 11.14
C THR A 71 1.55 -0.77 9.77
N LEU A 72 0.65 -1.71 9.53
CA LEU A 72 -0.15 -1.82 8.32
C LEU A 72 -1.62 -1.59 8.62
N ILE A 73 -2.28 -0.76 7.82
CA ILE A 73 -3.74 -0.53 7.91
C ILE A 73 -4.43 -1.51 6.96
N LEU A 74 -4.77 -2.70 7.46
CA LEU A 74 -5.28 -3.81 6.67
C LEU A 74 -6.50 -4.49 7.28
N LYS A 75 -6.67 -4.50 8.61
CA LYS A 75 -7.69 -5.31 9.32
C LYS A 75 -9.11 -5.12 8.78
N ASN A 76 -9.48 -3.88 8.47
CA ASN A 76 -10.81 -3.51 7.98
C ASN A 76 -10.86 -3.31 6.46
N ARG A 77 -9.75 -3.48 5.73
CA ARG A 77 -9.62 -3.16 4.30
C ARG A 77 -9.89 -4.37 3.40
N LYS A 78 -11.11 -4.90 3.45
CA LYS A 78 -11.46 -6.17 2.76
C LYS A 78 -11.88 -6.03 1.29
N GLY A 79 -11.82 -4.82 0.75
CA GLY A 79 -12.33 -4.50 -0.59
C GLY A 79 -11.61 -5.21 -1.73
N PHE A 80 -10.28 -5.38 -1.60
CA PHE A 80 -9.46 -6.05 -2.61
C PHE A 80 -9.75 -7.57 -2.66
N VAL A 81 -9.91 -8.22 -1.50
CA VAL A 81 -10.31 -9.63 -1.39
C VAL A 81 -11.65 -9.85 -2.08
N ARG A 82 -12.60 -8.94 -1.86
CA ARG A 82 -13.91 -9.03 -2.52
C ARG A 82 -13.82 -8.91 -4.04
N MET A 83 -12.92 -8.07 -4.55
CA MET A 83 -12.68 -7.98 -6.00
C MET A 83 -11.99 -9.25 -6.52
N ALA A 84 -11.02 -9.79 -5.79
CA ALA A 84 -10.34 -11.03 -6.15
C ALA A 84 -11.34 -12.20 -6.24
N LEU A 85 -12.20 -12.38 -5.24
CA LEU A 85 -13.27 -13.39 -5.26
C LEU A 85 -14.23 -13.22 -6.44
N ARG A 86 -14.61 -11.98 -6.80
CA ARG A 86 -15.51 -11.75 -7.94
C ARG A 86 -14.92 -12.15 -9.29
N HIS A 87 -13.61 -11.97 -9.43
CA HIS A 87 -12.92 -12.20 -10.69
C HIS A 87 -12.14 -13.52 -10.73
N GLY A 88 -12.04 -14.24 -9.61
CA GLY A 88 -11.20 -15.44 -9.47
C GLY A 88 -9.71 -15.11 -9.56
N ALA A 89 -9.30 -13.92 -9.12
CA ALA A 89 -7.91 -13.47 -9.20
C ALA A 89 -7.11 -13.94 -7.97
N PHE A 90 -5.86 -14.37 -8.18
CA PHE A 90 -4.97 -14.74 -7.09
C PHE A 90 -4.62 -13.53 -6.23
N LEU A 91 -4.63 -13.71 -4.91
CA LEU A 91 -4.15 -12.71 -3.96
C LEU A 91 -2.68 -12.98 -3.67
N VAL A 92 -1.80 -12.09 -4.09
CA VAL A 92 -0.35 -12.21 -3.88
C VAL A 92 0.07 -11.20 -2.80
N PRO A 93 0.47 -11.65 -1.59
CA PRO A 93 0.99 -10.76 -0.56
C PRO A 93 2.38 -10.26 -0.96
N SER A 94 2.58 -8.95 -0.85
CA SER A 94 3.86 -8.28 -1.11
C SER A 94 4.17 -7.35 0.04
N PHE A 95 5.42 -7.33 0.51
CA PHE A 95 5.86 -6.47 1.60
C PHE A 95 7.21 -5.83 1.25
N SER A 96 7.36 -4.54 1.57
CA SER A 96 8.60 -3.78 1.33
C SER A 96 9.28 -3.42 2.65
N PHE A 97 10.52 -3.86 2.81
CA PHE A 97 11.37 -3.50 3.94
C PHE A 97 12.16 -2.21 3.65
N GLY A 98 12.36 -1.38 4.67
CA GLY A 98 13.16 -0.14 4.61
C GLY A 98 12.38 1.11 4.19
N GLU A 99 11.09 1.00 3.84
CA GLU A 99 10.27 2.15 3.41
C GLU A 99 10.14 3.23 4.49
N ASN A 100 10.02 2.81 5.76
CA ASN A 100 9.88 3.72 6.90
C ASN A 100 11.14 4.57 7.19
N ASP A 101 12.30 4.19 6.64
CA ASP A 101 13.57 4.88 6.87
C ASP A 101 13.92 5.91 5.79
N LEU A 102 13.11 5.99 4.72
CA LEU A 102 13.34 6.89 3.59
C LEU A 102 13.03 8.34 3.94
N PHE A 103 12.05 8.57 4.80
CA PHE A 103 11.61 9.90 5.17
C PHE A 103 11.33 9.96 6.66
N ARG A 104 11.65 11.10 7.28
CA ARG A 104 11.25 11.38 8.65
C ARG A 104 9.92 12.11 8.65
N GLN A 105 8.89 11.46 9.18
CA GLN A 105 7.60 12.08 9.39
C GLN A 105 7.66 13.04 10.59
N VAL A 106 7.07 14.22 10.42
CA VAL A 106 6.80 15.14 11.53
C VAL A 106 5.50 14.69 12.17
N VAL A 107 5.60 14.06 13.34
CA VAL A 107 4.45 13.65 14.15
C VAL A 107 4.07 14.82 15.06
N PHE A 108 2.86 15.37 14.85
CA PHE A 108 2.32 16.38 15.74
C PHE A 108 1.71 15.73 16.99
N GLU A 109 2.11 16.20 18.18
CA GLU A 109 1.60 15.70 19.45
C GLU A 109 0.08 15.89 19.58
N GLU A 110 -0.56 14.96 20.31
CA GLU A 110 -1.98 15.02 20.60
C GLU A 110 -2.28 16.22 21.50
N GLY A 111 -3.20 17.08 21.07
CA GLY A 111 -3.53 18.34 21.74
C GLY A 111 -2.91 19.58 21.09
N SER A 112 -1.95 19.43 20.17
CA SER A 112 -1.36 20.59 19.48
C SER A 112 -2.32 21.26 18.50
N TRP A 113 -2.21 22.59 18.36
CA TRP A 113 -2.98 23.39 17.40
C TRP A 113 -2.76 22.93 15.95
N MET A 114 -1.52 22.57 15.59
CA MET A 114 -1.15 22.01 14.29
C MET A 114 -1.86 20.68 14.00
N ARG A 115 -1.99 19.79 14.99
CA ARG A 115 -2.76 18.54 14.86
C ARG A 115 -4.25 18.82 14.62
N SER A 116 -4.80 19.86 15.25
CA SER A 116 -6.20 20.28 15.01
C SER A 116 -6.41 20.83 13.60
N ILE A 117 -5.46 21.61 13.07
CA ILE A 117 -5.47 22.07 11.67
C ILE A 117 -5.39 20.88 10.71
N GLN A 118 -4.46 19.94 10.96
CA GLN A 118 -4.31 18.73 10.16
C GLN A 118 -5.61 17.90 10.13
N ARG A 119 -6.26 17.69 11.28
CA ARG A 119 -7.56 17.00 11.36
C ARG A 119 -8.67 17.74 10.60
N ARG A 120 -8.68 19.07 10.65
CA ARG A 120 -9.68 19.90 9.95
C ARG A 120 -9.49 19.83 8.44
N PHE A 121 -8.24 19.86 7.97
CA PHE A 121 -7.88 19.67 6.56
C PHE A 121 -8.19 18.25 6.08
N GLN A 122 -7.90 17.23 6.91
CA GLN A 122 -8.26 15.84 6.66
C GLN A 122 -9.78 15.64 6.50
N LYS A 123 -10.60 16.31 7.32
CA LYS A 123 -12.06 16.28 7.19
C LYS A 123 -12.55 16.94 5.90
N MET A 124 -11.84 17.95 5.40
CA MET A 124 -12.23 18.70 4.20
C MET A 124 -11.83 17.99 2.90
N ILE A 125 -10.60 17.46 2.84
CA ILE A 125 -10.00 16.91 1.61
C ILE A 125 -9.98 15.37 1.62
N GLY A 126 -10.30 14.74 2.75
CA GLY A 126 -10.42 13.28 2.88
C GLY A 126 -9.11 12.55 3.16
N PHE A 127 -7.97 13.25 3.17
CA PHE A 127 -6.68 12.72 3.61
C PHE A 127 -5.90 13.78 4.40
N ALA A 128 -5.14 13.37 5.40
CA ALA A 128 -4.31 14.29 6.17
C ALA A 128 -2.99 14.55 5.42
N PRO A 129 -2.56 15.82 5.27
CA PRO A 129 -1.25 16.11 4.75
C PRO A 129 -0.21 15.56 5.74
N CYS A 130 0.60 14.61 5.28
CA CYS A 130 1.76 14.13 6.02
C CYS A 130 2.89 15.13 5.76
N LEU A 131 3.38 15.80 6.80
CA LEU A 131 4.63 16.54 6.68
C LEU A 131 5.77 15.56 6.91
N PHE A 132 6.64 15.47 5.91
CA PHE A 132 7.82 14.63 5.95
C PHE A 132 9.00 15.41 5.38
N TYR A 133 10.20 15.05 5.81
CA TYR A 133 11.43 15.57 5.24
C TYR A 133 12.42 14.42 5.06
N GLY A 134 13.23 14.55 4.02
CA GLY A 134 14.40 13.72 3.80
C GLY A 134 15.63 14.61 3.60
N ARG A 135 16.43 14.33 2.58
CA ARG A 135 17.60 15.13 2.22
C ARG A 135 17.26 16.24 1.22
N GLY A 136 18.05 17.31 1.21
CA GLY A 136 17.96 18.34 0.19
C GLY A 136 18.70 17.96 -1.10
N LEU A 137 18.36 18.68 -2.17
CA LEU A 137 18.83 18.43 -3.54
C LEU A 137 20.35 18.62 -3.70
N THR A 138 20.93 19.55 -2.93
CA THR A 138 22.32 20.00 -3.08
C THR A 138 23.25 19.50 -1.98
N SER A 139 22.72 19.06 -0.83
CA SER A 139 23.55 18.59 0.30
C SER A 139 22.84 17.52 1.13
N CYS A 140 23.54 16.43 1.42
CA CYS A 140 23.06 15.32 2.26
C CYS A 140 22.75 15.74 3.71
N ARG A 141 23.26 16.89 4.18
CA ARG A 141 22.96 17.44 5.52
C ARG A 141 21.76 18.40 5.53
N SER A 142 21.32 18.87 4.38
CA SER A 142 20.17 19.78 4.28
C SER A 142 18.85 19.01 4.35
N ARG A 143 17.82 19.60 4.98
CA ARG A 143 16.45 19.04 4.96
C ARG A 143 15.79 19.39 3.64
N GLY A 144 15.13 18.43 3.02
CA GLY A 144 14.40 18.64 1.76
C GLY A 144 13.42 17.52 1.45
N PHE A 145 13.07 17.38 0.18
CA PHE A 145 12.03 16.46 -0.30
C PHE A 145 12.57 15.14 -0.90
N LEU A 146 13.90 14.95 -0.96
CA LEU A 146 14.47 13.71 -1.49
C LEU A 146 14.55 12.63 -0.40
N PRO A 147 14.34 11.34 -0.72
CA PRO A 147 14.47 10.26 0.25
C PRO A 147 15.89 10.11 0.77
N TYR A 148 16.06 9.65 2.01
CA TYR A 148 17.36 9.23 2.55
C TYR A 148 17.92 8.03 1.77
N ALA A 149 19.24 7.88 1.76
CA ALA A 149 19.92 6.81 1.02
C ALA A 149 19.83 5.51 1.82
N ARG A 150 18.64 4.91 1.83
CA ARG A 150 18.38 3.65 2.51
C ARG A 150 17.90 2.62 1.49
N PRO A 151 18.38 1.37 1.59
CA PRO A 151 17.94 0.31 0.69
C PRO A 151 16.46 0.02 0.95
N ILE A 152 15.68 -0.13 -0.13
CA ILE A 152 14.31 -0.64 -0.09
C ILE A 152 14.38 -2.02 -0.71
N THR A 153 13.87 -3.03 0.00
CA THR A 153 13.74 -4.37 -0.58
C THR A 153 12.30 -4.82 -0.54
N THR A 154 11.68 -4.91 -1.71
CA THR A 154 10.34 -5.46 -1.88
C THR A 154 10.42 -6.98 -2.04
N VAL A 155 9.88 -7.69 -1.06
CA VAL A 155 9.66 -9.13 -1.14
C VAL A 155 8.25 -9.34 -1.66
N ALA A 156 8.16 -9.55 -2.98
CA ALA A 156 6.89 -9.57 -3.71
C ALA A 156 6.25 -10.97 -3.83
N VAL A 157 7.00 -12.05 -3.60
CA VAL A 157 6.54 -13.42 -3.88
C VAL A 157 6.35 -14.20 -2.57
N GLY A 158 5.27 -13.89 -1.87
CA GLY A 158 4.69 -14.87 -0.94
C GLY A 158 3.88 -15.92 -1.70
N GLU A 159 3.47 -16.98 -0.99
CA GLU A 159 2.59 -18.01 -1.56
C GLU A 159 1.27 -17.39 -2.04
N PRO A 160 0.93 -17.47 -3.34
CA PRO A 160 -0.31 -16.91 -3.86
C PRO A 160 -1.52 -17.58 -3.23
N VAL A 161 -2.45 -16.78 -2.69
CA VAL A 161 -3.71 -17.30 -2.15
C VAL A 161 -4.71 -17.41 -3.31
N ALA A 162 -4.94 -18.64 -3.76
CA ALA A 162 -5.95 -18.94 -4.76
C ALA A 162 -7.37 -18.77 -4.18
N VAL A 163 -8.26 -18.11 -4.92
CA VAL A 163 -9.62 -17.84 -4.47
C VAL A 163 -10.64 -18.32 -5.52
N PRO A 164 -11.80 -18.85 -5.11
CA PRO A 164 -12.85 -19.23 -6.04
C PRO A 164 -13.48 -17.98 -6.66
N LYS A 165 -13.95 -18.13 -7.90
CA LYS A 165 -14.74 -17.09 -8.56
C LYS A 165 -16.19 -17.14 -8.05
N VAL A 166 -16.61 -16.11 -7.32
CA VAL A 166 -17.97 -15.97 -6.75
C VAL A 166 -18.49 -14.56 -7.04
N GLU A 167 -19.60 -14.46 -7.77
CA GLU A 167 -20.18 -13.17 -8.19
C GLU A 167 -20.60 -12.28 -7.01
N ASN A 168 -21.24 -12.89 -6.02
CA ASN A 168 -21.70 -12.23 -4.79
C ASN A 168 -21.09 -12.93 -3.57
N PRO A 169 -19.80 -12.68 -3.27
CA PRO A 169 -19.13 -13.32 -2.15
C PRO A 169 -19.76 -12.84 -0.83
N SER A 170 -20.07 -13.79 0.05
CA SER A 170 -20.59 -13.50 1.39
C SER A 170 -19.53 -12.82 2.25
N ARG A 171 -19.94 -12.17 3.35
CA ARG A 171 -19.00 -11.49 4.25
C ARG A 171 -18.05 -12.50 4.91
N GLU A 172 -18.57 -13.65 5.27
CA GLU A 172 -17.83 -14.74 5.92
C GLU A 172 -16.76 -15.29 4.99
N LEU A 173 -17.08 -15.43 3.70
CA LEU A 173 -16.11 -15.87 2.70
C LEU A 173 -14.99 -14.84 2.49
N VAL A 174 -15.36 -13.55 2.40
CA VAL A 174 -14.39 -12.46 2.29
C VAL A 174 -13.48 -12.45 3.53
N ASP A 175 -14.05 -12.60 4.72
CA ASP A 175 -13.32 -12.58 5.98
C ASP A 175 -12.34 -13.75 6.10
N ARG A 176 -12.77 -14.95 5.70
CA ARG A 176 -11.90 -16.14 5.64
C ARG A 176 -10.69 -15.91 4.73
N TYR A 177 -10.89 -15.44 3.50
CA TYR A 177 -9.78 -15.20 2.57
C TYR A 177 -8.91 -14.01 2.96
N HIS A 178 -9.50 -13.01 3.60
CA HIS A 178 -8.75 -11.90 4.17
C HIS A 178 -7.84 -12.36 5.31
N GLU A 179 -8.31 -13.26 6.16
CA GLU A 179 -7.49 -13.85 7.21
C GLU A 179 -6.35 -14.71 6.63
N LEU A 180 -6.61 -15.50 5.59
CA LEU A 180 -5.57 -16.24 4.87
C LEU A 180 -4.50 -15.31 4.28
N TYR A 181 -4.93 -14.20 3.66
CA TYR A 181 -4.02 -13.18 3.15
C TYR A 181 -3.17 -12.56 4.26
N ILE A 182 -3.78 -12.19 5.40
CA ILE A 182 -3.05 -11.66 6.57
C ILE A 182 -2.02 -12.66 7.08
N ARG A 183 -2.38 -13.94 7.22
CA ARG A 183 -1.46 -14.99 7.69
C ARG A 183 -0.28 -15.15 6.72
N ALA A 184 -0.55 -15.16 5.42
CA ALA A 184 0.50 -15.25 4.40
C ALA A 184 1.45 -14.03 4.44
N LEU A 185 0.91 -12.83 4.66
CA LEU A 185 1.70 -11.60 4.82
C LEU A 185 2.56 -11.62 6.09
N LEU A 186 2.00 -12.05 7.22
CA LEU A 186 2.73 -12.19 8.49
C LEU A 186 3.85 -13.23 8.38
N LYS A 187 3.59 -14.36 7.71
CA LYS A 187 4.60 -15.38 7.42
C LYS A 187 5.74 -14.79 6.60
N LEU A 188 5.42 -14.11 5.49
CA LEU A 188 6.41 -13.46 4.63
C LEU A 188 7.24 -12.41 5.37
N PHE A 189 6.62 -11.63 6.25
CA PHE A 189 7.33 -10.67 7.11
C PHE A 189 8.30 -11.39 8.04
N ASN A 190 7.82 -12.37 8.82
CA ASN A 190 8.63 -13.07 9.82
C ASN A 190 9.79 -13.86 9.22
N GLU A 191 9.63 -14.46 8.04
CA GLU A 191 10.70 -15.20 7.35
C GLU A 191 11.82 -14.32 6.79
N ASN A 192 11.57 -13.01 6.69
CA ASN A 192 12.47 -12.07 6.01
C ASN A 192 12.94 -10.90 6.90
N LYS A 193 12.30 -10.64 8.04
CA LYS A 193 12.60 -9.49 8.91
C LYS A 193 14.07 -9.38 9.30
N THR A 194 14.71 -10.48 9.69
CA THR A 194 16.13 -10.49 10.09
C THR A 194 17.10 -10.28 8.94
N LYS A 195 16.74 -10.71 7.72
CA LYS A 195 17.55 -10.48 6.52
C LYS A 195 17.63 -9.00 6.15
N TYR A 196 16.62 -8.22 6.54
CA TYR A 196 16.50 -6.80 6.21
C TYR A 196 16.70 -5.88 7.41
N GLY A 197 17.39 -6.36 8.45
CA GLY A 197 17.89 -5.53 9.55
C GLY A 197 16.88 -5.27 10.68
N LEU A 198 15.75 -5.95 10.70
CA LEU A 198 14.83 -5.97 11.85
C LEU A 198 15.25 -7.04 12.86
N SER A 199 14.91 -6.82 14.12
CA SER A 199 15.15 -7.77 15.21
C SER A 199 14.14 -8.92 15.20
N GLU A 200 14.47 -10.05 15.84
CA GLU A 200 13.50 -11.15 16.01
C GLU A 200 12.29 -10.75 16.87
N SER A 201 12.46 -9.78 17.77
CA SER A 201 11.38 -9.21 18.58
C SER A 201 10.51 -8.20 17.84
N ASP A 202 10.90 -7.77 16.64
CA ASP A 202 10.11 -6.80 15.90
C ASP A 202 8.85 -7.48 15.35
N GLU A 203 7.70 -6.84 15.62
CA GLU A 203 6.38 -7.32 15.21
C GLU A 203 5.76 -6.44 14.12
N LEU A 204 4.96 -7.08 13.26
CA LEU A 204 4.13 -6.40 12.28
C LEU A 204 2.76 -6.11 12.87
N HIS A 205 2.46 -4.85 13.16
CA HIS A 205 1.17 -4.46 13.70
C HIS A 205 0.14 -4.27 12.59
N ILE A 206 -0.94 -5.06 12.61
CA ILE A 206 -2.03 -4.95 11.64
C ILE A 206 -3.26 -4.29 12.28
N LEU A 207 -3.61 -3.09 11.81
CA LEU A 207 -4.73 -2.26 12.30
C LEU A 207 -5.87 -2.15 11.29
#